data_AF-A0A1M5Z6I8-F1
#
_entry.id   AF-A0A1M5Z6I8-F1
#
_cell.length_a   1.000
_cell.length_b   1.000
_cell.length_c   1.000
_cell.angle_alpha   90.00
_cell.angle_beta   90.00
_cell.angle_gamma   90.00
#
_symmetry.space_group_name_H-M   'P 1'
#
loop_
_entity.id
_entity.type
_entity.pdbx_description
1 polymer ?
#
loop_
_entity_poly.entity_id
_entity_poly.type
_entity_poly.pdbx_seq_one_letter_code
_entity_poly.pdbx_strand_id
1 'polypeptide(L)'
;MNESTDIKMNQPNLKAKNIVYYILGVLEVLLAFRLVFKLLGANPQSPFVSFIYSVSQAFLSPFTGIFRSAVTKGIEAQSILEPTTIIAMIVYAIIAWGIVKLIEISRPHQTPESR
;
A
#
# COMPACT_ATOMS: atom_id res chain seq x y z
N MET A 1 2.88 30.80 -38.45
CA MET A 1 1.72 29.89 -38.37
C MET A 1 2.23 28.52 -37.98
N ASN A 2 1.61 27.89 -36.97
CA ASN A 2 2.04 26.73 -36.19
C ASN A 2 3.14 27.01 -35.13
N GLU A 3 2.69 27.70 -34.09
CA GLU A 3 3.30 27.70 -32.76
C GLU A 3 2.44 26.81 -31.86
N SER A 4 2.36 25.53 -32.21
CA SER A 4 1.61 24.51 -31.46
C SER A 4 2.51 23.36 -31.04
N THR A 5 3.82 23.60 -30.97
CA THR A 5 4.79 22.65 -30.42
C THR A 5 4.59 22.61 -28.91
N ASP A 6 3.56 21.86 -28.53
CA ASP A 6 3.44 21.07 -27.32
C ASP A 6 4.55 21.36 -26.32
N ILE A 7 4.32 22.37 -25.48
CA ILE A 7 4.87 22.35 -24.14
C ILE A 7 4.19 21.14 -23.48
N LYS A 8 4.66 19.93 -23.80
CA LYS A 8 4.55 18.77 -22.91
C LYS A 8 5.32 19.19 -21.68
N MET A 9 4.65 19.96 -20.80
CA MET A 9 5.09 20.20 -19.45
C MET A 9 5.25 18.80 -18.88
N ASN A 10 6.50 18.33 -18.90
CA ASN A 10 6.88 17.16 -18.17
C ASN A 10 6.59 17.57 -16.73
N GLN A 11 5.47 17.08 -16.19
CA GLN A 11 5.04 17.27 -14.82
C GLN A 11 5.58 16.04 -14.07
N PRO A 12 6.90 15.94 -13.81
CA PRO A 12 7.50 14.77 -13.16
C PRO A 12 6.84 14.51 -11.81
N ASN A 13 6.31 15.55 -11.17
CA ASN A 13 5.66 15.50 -9.87
C ASN A 13 4.31 14.78 -9.90
N LEU A 14 3.48 15.03 -10.94
CA LEU A 14 2.23 14.29 -11.13
C LEU A 14 2.53 12.81 -11.39
N LYS A 15 3.55 12.54 -12.21
CA LYS A 15 3.99 11.17 -12.49
C LYS A 15 4.50 10.47 -11.22
N ALA A 16 5.37 11.10 -10.43
CA ALA A 16 5.92 10.52 -9.20
C ALA A 16 4.84 10.25 -8.14
N LYS A 17 3.95 11.21 -7.89
CA LYS A 17 2.81 11.01 -6.97
C LYS A 17 1.92 9.86 -7.42
N ASN A 18 1.60 9.81 -8.71
CA ASN A 18 0.74 8.76 -9.27
C ASN A 18 1.40 7.38 -9.16
N ILE A 19 2.72 7.29 -9.33
CA ILE A 19 3.48 6.04 -9.13
C ILE A 19 3.40 5.59 -7.68
N VAL A 20 3.62 6.48 -6.71
CA VAL A 20 3.54 6.13 -5.27
C VAL A 20 2.15 5.60 -4.92
N TYR A 21 1.09 6.30 -5.33
CA TYR A 21 -0.28 5.84 -5.07
C TYR A 21 -0.65 4.57 -5.83
N TYR A 22 -0.10 4.35 -7.03
CA TYR A 22 -0.31 3.11 -7.76
C TYR A 22 0.32 1.92 -7.03
N ILE A 23 1.56 2.06 -6.56
CA ILE A 23 2.25 1.03 -5.77
C ILE A 23 1.47 0.76 -4.47
N LEU A 24 1.06 1.82 -3.77
CA LEU A 24 0.21 1.68 -2.59
C LEU A 24 -1.08 0.93 -2.92
N GLY A 25 -1.78 1.32 -3.99
CA GLY A 25 -3.05 0.69 -4.38
C GLY A 25 -2.89 -0.80 -4.68
N VAL A 26 -1.83 -1.21 -5.37
CA VAL A 26 -1.54 -2.63 -5.63
C VAL A 26 -1.28 -3.39 -4.33
N LEU A 27 -0.48 -2.81 -3.43
CA LEU A 27 -0.20 -3.38 -2.11
C LEU A 27 -1.47 -3.52 -1.25
N GLU A 28 -2.28 -2.47 -1.19
CA GLU A 28 -3.54 -2.45 -0.46
C GLU A 28 -4.53 -3.48 -1.00
N VAL A 29 -4.66 -3.60 -2.32
CA VAL A 29 -5.51 -4.62 -2.94
C VAL A 29 -5.05 -6.04 -2.57
N LEU A 30 -3.74 -6.29 -2.58
CA LEU A 30 -3.18 -7.58 -2.15
C LEU A 30 -3.52 -7.89 -0.68
N LEU A 31 -3.33 -6.93 0.22
CA LEU A 31 -3.63 -7.09 1.65
C LEU A 31 -5.14 -7.19 1.91
N ALA A 32 -5.96 -6.46 1.15
CA ALA A 32 -7.42 -6.56 1.22
C ALA A 32 -7.92 -7.93 0.77
N PHE A 33 -7.37 -8.50 -0.32
CA PHE A 33 -7.69 -9.88 -0.71
C PHE A 33 -7.33 -10.88 0.38
N ARG A 34 -6.15 -10.75 1.02
CA ARG A 34 -5.78 -11.58 2.17
C ARG A 34 -6.82 -11.48 3.27
N LEU A 35 -7.20 -10.26 3.64
CA LEU A 35 -8.18 -10.00 4.72
C LEU A 35 -9.54 -10.61 4.39
N VAL A 36 -10.04 -10.40 3.17
CA VAL A 36 -11.31 -10.96 2.69
C VAL A 36 -11.27 -12.48 2.70
N PHE A 37 -10.21 -13.11 2.20
CA PHE A 37 -10.08 -14.57 2.21
C PHE A 37 -10.02 -15.15 3.62
N LYS A 38 -9.33 -14.48 4.56
CA LYS A 38 -9.33 -14.87 5.96
C LYS A 38 -10.71 -14.74 6.61
N LEU A 39 -11.42 -13.65 6.31
CA LEU A 39 -12.78 -13.39 6.81
C LEU A 39 -13.80 -14.41 6.29
N LEU A 40 -13.68 -14.79 5.02
CA LEU A 40 -14.57 -15.74 4.37
C LEU A 40 -14.20 -17.20 4.64
N GLY A 41 -13.14 -17.47 5.42
CA GLY A 41 -12.66 -18.83 5.66
C GLY A 41 -12.20 -19.53 4.38
N ALA A 42 -11.64 -18.77 3.43
CA ALA A 42 -11.21 -19.30 2.14
C ALA A 42 -10.16 -20.40 2.31
N ASN A 43 -10.27 -21.45 1.50
CA ASN A 43 -9.43 -22.64 1.55
C ASN A 43 -7.94 -22.30 1.26
N PRO A 44 -7.02 -22.41 2.25
CA PRO A 44 -5.60 -22.11 2.06
C PRO A 44 -4.87 -23.08 1.12
N GLN A 45 -5.46 -24.23 0.82
CA GLN A 45 -4.94 -25.24 -0.08
C GLN A 45 -5.25 -24.90 -1.54
N SER A 46 -6.13 -23.91 -1.79
CA SER A 46 -6.32 -23.35 -3.12
C SER A 46 -5.05 -22.65 -3.59
N PRO A 47 -4.52 -22.98 -4.79
CA PRO A 47 -3.28 -22.36 -5.29
C PRO A 47 -3.33 -20.84 -5.30
N PHE A 48 -4.49 -20.25 -5.63
CA PHE A 48 -4.66 -18.80 -5.68
C PHE A 48 -4.64 -18.16 -4.28
N VAL A 49 -5.39 -18.74 -3.32
CA VAL A 49 -5.43 -18.24 -1.94
C VAL A 49 -4.05 -18.38 -1.28
N SER A 50 -3.41 -19.53 -1.48
CA SER A 50 -2.05 -19.79 -1.01
C SER A 50 -1.06 -18.77 -1.56
N PHE A 51 -1.09 -18.49 -2.87
CA PHE A 51 -0.26 -17.47 -3.50
C PHE A 51 -0.45 -16.09 -2.85
N ILE A 52 -1.69 -15.64 -2.67
CA ILE A 52 -1.98 -14.35 -2.03
C ILE A 52 -1.43 -14.32 -0.60
N TYR A 53 -1.62 -15.38 0.18
CA TYR A 53 -1.09 -15.49 1.54
C TYR A 53 0.44 -15.47 1.58
N SER A 54 1.11 -16.15 0.66
CA SER A 54 2.57 -16.19 0.57
C SER A 54 3.17 -14.83 0.19
N VAL A 55 2.63 -14.17 -0.84
CA VAL A 55 3.15 -12.86 -1.28
C VAL A 55 2.89 -11.79 -0.24
N SER A 56 1.67 -11.75 0.33
CA SER A 56 1.34 -10.78 1.38
C SER A 56 2.17 -10.98 2.65
N GLN A 57 2.63 -12.21 2.94
CA GLN A 57 3.44 -12.50 4.12
C GLN A 57 4.76 -11.70 4.17
N ALA A 58 5.38 -11.44 3.01
CA ALA A 58 6.60 -10.64 2.94
C ALA A 58 6.37 -9.22 3.48
N PHE A 59 5.22 -8.63 3.16
CA PHE A 59 4.83 -7.30 3.63
C PHE A 59 4.35 -7.29 5.09
N LEU A 60 3.81 -8.40 5.58
CA LEU A 60 3.45 -8.52 7.00
C LEU A 60 4.67 -8.78 7.91
N SER A 61 5.79 -9.27 7.37
CA SER A 61 6.97 -9.66 8.14
C SER A 61 7.47 -8.59 9.14
N PRO A 62 7.51 -7.28 8.80
CA PRO A 62 7.99 -6.25 9.74
C PRO A 62 7.02 -5.99 10.89
N PHE A 63 5.75 -6.39 10.74
CA PHE A 63 4.68 -6.20 11.73
C PHE A 63 4.44 -7.46 12.57
N THR A 64 5.25 -8.51 12.37
CA THR A 64 5.16 -9.73 13.17
C THR A 64 5.50 -9.43 14.63
N GLY A 65 4.68 -9.94 15.55
CA GLY A 65 4.87 -9.73 16.99
C GLY A 65 4.30 -8.43 17.57
N ILE A 66 3.72 -7.53 16.76
CA ILE A 66 3.03 -6.32 17.27
C ILE A 66 1.86 -6.70 18.19
N PHE A 67 1.10 -7.71 17.81
CA PHE A 67 0.08 -8.31 18.66
C PHE A 67 0.65 -9.57 19.30
N ARG A 68 0.50 -9.69 20.63
CA ARG A 68 0.75 -10.96 21.32
C ARG A 68 -0.10 -12.03 20.63
N SER A 69 0.49 -13.16 20.28
CA SER A 69 -0.22 -14.35 19.82
C SER A 69 -1.06 -14.94 20.97
N ALA A 70 -2.07 -14.19 21.43
CA ALA A 70 -3.07 -14.63 22.40
C ALA A 70 -4.18 -15.44 21.71
N VAL A 71 -3.90 -15.94 20.51
CA VAL A 71 -4.75 -16.86 19.78
C VAL A 71 -4.11 -18.24 19.94
N THR A 72 -4.43 -18.82 21.09
CA THR A 72 -4.38 -20.22 21.49
C THR A 72 -3.79 -21.20 20.46
N LYS A 73 -2.73 -21.89 20.89
CA LYS A 73 -2.22 -23.17 20.36
C LYS A 73 -3.27 -24.30 20.45
N GLY A 74 -4.50 -24.06 20.02
CA GLY A 74 -5.60 -24.99 20.20
C GLY A 74 -6.60 -24.86 19.07
N ILE A 75 -6.45 -25.80 18.13
CA ILE A 75 -7.55 -26.45 17.42
C ILE A 75 -8.35 -25.54 16.45
N GLU A 76 -8.05 -25.70 15.17
CA GLU A 76 -9.04 -25.63 14.07
C GLU A 76 -9.74 -24.27 13.79
N ALA A 77 -9.18 -23.12 14.16
CA ALA A 77 -9.71 -21.83 13.71
C ALA A 77 -8.63 -21.00 12.98
N GLN A 78 -8.34 -21.37 11.73
CA GLN A 78 -7.54 -20.53 10.81
C GLN A 78 -8.25 -19.22 10.40
N SER A 79 -9.50 -19.02 10.83
CA SER A 79 -10.33 -17.86 10.57
C SER A 79 -10.34 -16.90 11.76
N ILE A 80 -9.15 -16.50 12.22
CA ILE A 80 -9.03 -15.45 13.23
C ILE A 80 -8.38 -14.28 12.51
N LEU A 81 -9.22 -13.27 12.26
CA LEU A 81 -8.84 -11.97 11.73
C LEU A 81 -7.45 -11.59 12.23
N GLU A 82 -6.48 -11.48 11.32
CA GLU A 82 -5.11 -11.10 11.66
C GLU A 82 -5.06 -9.59 11.84
N PRO A 83 -5.08 -9.03 13.07
CA PRO A 83 -5.12 -7.59 13.27
C PRO A 83 -3.86 -6.92 12.71
N THR A 84 -2.78 -7.70 12.61
CA THR A 84 -1.54 -7.35 11.92
C THR A 84 -1.77 -6.92 10.46
N THR A 85 -2.69 -7.55 9.73
CA THR A 85 -2.97 -7.18 8.31
C THR A 85 -3.57 -5.78 8.25
N ILE A 86 -4.53 -5.48 9.13
CA ILE A 86 -5.19 -4.17 9.18
C ILE A 86 -4.18 -3.08 9.56
N ILE A 87 -3.32 -3.35 10.54
CA ILE A 87 -2.27 -2.41 10.94
C ILE A 87 -1.27 -2.19 9.80
N ALA A 88 -0.87 -3.24 9.07
CA ALA A 88 0.01 -3.10 7.93
C ALA A 88 -0.58 -2.16 6.86
N MET A 89 -1.87 -2.33 6.51
CA MET A 89 -2.58 -1.44 5.58
C MET A 89 -2.55 0.02 6.04
N ILE A 90 -2.91 0.27 7.30
CA ILE A 90 -2.90 1.62 7.87
C ILE A 90 -1.50 2.25 7.81
N VAL A 91 -0.47 1.49 8.21
CA VAL A 91 0.91 1.99 8.23
C VAL A 91 1.40 2.30 6.82
N TYR A 92 1.14 1.43 5.85
CA TYR A 92 1.53 1.67 4.46
C TYR A 92 0.83 2.88 3.85
N ALA A 93 -0.47 3.06 4.13
CA ALA A 93 -1.21 4.24 3.70
C ALA A 93 -0.61 5.54 4.27
N ILE A 94 -0.25 5.54 5.56
CA ILE A 94 0.39 6.70 6.21
C ILE A 94 1.77 7.00 5.61
N ILE A 95 2.59 5.96 5.38
CA ILE A 95 3.92 6.11 4.78
C ILE A 95 3.81 6.70 3.38
N ALA A 96 2.95 6.15 2.53
CA ALA A 96 2.77 6.62 1.16
C ALA A 96 2.26 8.07 1.13
N TRP A 97 1.30 8.42 1.99
CA TRP A 97 0.83 9.79 2.14
C TRP A 97 1.96 10.74 2.58
N GLY A 98 2.79 10.33 3.54
CA GLY A 98 3.96 11.10 3.99
C GLY A 98 4.99 11.32 2.88
N ILE A 99 5.30 10.29 2.09
CA ILE A 99 6.21 10.39 0.93
C ILE A 99 5.67 11.41 -0.09
N VAL A 100 4.38 11.35 -0.42
CA VAL A 100 3.76 12.30 -1.34
C VAL A 100 3.84 13.72 -0.80
N LYS A 101 3.58 13.93 0.50
CA LYS A 101 3.70 15.24 1.14
C LYS A 101 5.12 15.79 1.12
N LEU A 102 6.12 14.93 1.31
CA LEU A 102 7.52 15.33 1.22
C LEU A 102 7.89 15.77 -0.21
N ILE A 103 7.42 15.05 -1.23
CA ILE A 103 7.61 15.43 -2.65
C ILE A 103 6.93 16.77 -2.97
N GLU A 104 5.81 17.08 -2.31
CA GLU A 104 5.13 18.37 -2.45
C GLU A 104 5.92 19.52 -1.81
N ILE A 105 6.54 19.30 -0.64
CA ILE A 105 7.16 20.37 0.15
C ILE A 105 8.59 20.73 -0.28
N SER A 106 9.37 19.80 -0.84
CA SER A 106 10.76 20.05 -1.27
C SER A 106 10.90 20.98 -2.49
N ARG A 107 9.87 21.77 -2.81
CA ARG A 107 9.85 22.67 -3.96
C ARG A 107 10.44 24.04 -3.59
N PRO A 108 11.38 24.59 -4.37
CA PRO A 108 11.75 25.99 -4.24
C PRO A 108 10.53 26.84 -4.60
N HIS A 109 10.20 27.81 -3.74
CA HIS A 109 9.20 28.83 -4.06
C HIS A 109 9.74 29.62 -5.25
N GLN A 110 9.11 29.48 -6.43
CA GLN A 110 9.32 30.45 -7.50
C GLN A 110 8.59 31.72 -7.10
N THR A 111 9.30 32.62 -6.42
CA THR A 111 8.82 33.98 -6.19
C THR A 111 8.59 34.61 -7.56
N PRO A 112 7.37 35.03 -7.92
CA PRO A 112 7.16 35.79 -9.13
C PRO A 112 7.86 37.13 -8.90
N GLU A 113 9.03 37.33 -9.51
CA GLU A 113 9.65 38.65 -9.59
C GLU A 113 8.73 39.51 -10.44
N SER A 114 7.89 40.32 -9.78
CA SER A 114 7.10 41.38 -10.42
C SER A 114 8.08 42.44 -10.93
N ARG A 115 8.32 42.45 -12.25
CA ARG A 115 8.85 43.62 -12.95
C ARG A 115 7.70 44.49 -13.46
#